data_AF-A0A151NCZ2-F1
#
_entry.id   AF-A0A151NCZ2-F1
#
_cell.length_a   1.000
_cell.length_b   1.000
_cell.length_c   1.000
_cell.angle_alpha   90.00
_cell.angle_beta   90.00
_cell.angle_gamma   90.00
#
_symmetry.space_group_name_H-M   'P 1'
#
loop_
_entity.id
_entity.type
_entity.pdbx_description
1 polymer ?
#
loop_
_entity_poly.entity_id
_entity_poly.type
_entity_poly.pdbx_seq_one_letter_code
_entity_poly.pdbx_strand_id
1 'polypeptide(L)'
;MGLMPLSPAEEDQKSKIGRGVLPAVQLAMDQIRNESLLHPYFLDLRLYDTECDNAKGLKAFYDAIKYGPNHLMVFGGVCATVTSIIAESLKGWNLVQLSFAATTPELADKKKYPYFFRTVPSDNAVNPAILKFLKYYRWKRVGTLTQDVQRFSETCGKPHGLHSMALHASSDVWDPAEVVRCLILVYGA
;
A
#
# COMPACT_ATOMS: atom_id res chain seq x y z
N MET A 1 2.38 -9.46 15.60
CA MET A 1 3.74 -9.05 15.22
C MET A 1 3.69 -7.77 14.41
N GLY A 2 4.63 -6.87 14.59
CA GLY A 2 4.79 -5.62 13.86
C GLY A 2 6.01 -5.70 12.93
N LEU A 3 5.80 -5.52 11.63
CA LEU A 3 6.86 -5.54 10.62
C LEU A 3 7.04 -4.15 10.01
N MET A 4 8.20 -3.54 10.25
CA MET A 4 8.52 -2.20 9.75
C MET A 4 10.03 -2.01 9.66
N PRO A 5 10.53 -1.15 8.76
CA PRO A 5 11.93 -0.78 8.72
C PRO A 5 12.30 0.04 9.97
N LEU A 6 13.33 -0.39 10.70
CA LEU A 6 13.80 0.25 11.95
C LEU A 6 15.29 0.62 11.92
N SER A 7 16.07 -0.01 11.04
CA SER A 7 17.52 0.18 10.93
C SER A 7 17.93 1.65 10.87
N PRO A 8 18.92 2.09 11.66
CA PRO A 8 19.39 3.48 11.69
C PRO A 8 20.24 3.88 10.48
N ALA A 9 20.54 2.96 9.55
CA ALA A 9 21.35 3.26 8.36
C ALA A 9 20.80 4.48 7.60
N GLU A 10 21.64 5.50 7.44
CA GLU A 10 21.25 6.86 7.02
C GLU A 10 20.60 6.95 5.63
N GLU A 11 20.76 5.93 4.79
CA GLU A 11 20.25 5.91 3.41
C GLU A 11 18.77 5.48 3.30
N ASP A 12 18.20 4.78 4.27
CA ASP A 12 16.82 4.30 4.12
C ASP A 12 15.81 5.33 4.66
N GLN A 13 15.29 6.16 3.76
CA GLN A 13 14.21 7.11 4.03
C GLN A 13 12.97 6.43 4.67
N LYS A 14 12.79 5.12 4.48
CA LYS A 14 11.65 4.38 5.01
C LYS A 14 11.81 3.97 6.47
N SER A 15 13.03 3.79 6.98
CA SER A 15 13.29 3.63 8.41
C SER A 15 12.80 4.83 9.24
N LYS A 16 12.87 6.05 8.66
CA LYS A 16 12.32 7.26 9.31
C LYS A 16 10.81 7.14 9.53
N ILE A 17 10.09 6.47 8.63
CA ILE A 17 8.64 6.22 8.78
C ILE A 17 8.41 5.30 9.97
N GLY A 18 9.13 4.17 10.04
CA GLY A 18 9.00 3.22 11.15
C GLY A 18 9.23 3.90 12.50
N ARG A 19 10.36 4.60 12.66
CA ARG A 19 10.67 5.33 13.91
C ARG A 19 9.68 6.46 14.20
N GLY A 20 9.21 7.16 13.18
CA GLY A 20 8.29 8.30 13.33
C GLY A 20 6.90 7.91 13.84
N VAL A 21 6.44 6.69 13.57
CA VAL A 21 5.09 6.23 14.00
C VAL A 21 5.08 5.55 15.36
N LEU A 22 6.23 5.06 15.86
CA LEU A 22 6.29 4.32 17.13
C LEU A 22 5.73 5.07 18.34
N PRO A 23 5.99 6.38 18.53
CA PRO A 23 5.42 7.11 19.67
C PRO A 23 3.89 7.15 19.64
N ALA A 24 3.28 7.26 18.45
CA ALA A 24 1.83 7.27 18.32
C ALA A 24 1.22 5.90 18.64
N VAL A 25 1.88 4.81 18.24
CA VAL A 25 1.47 3.45 18.58
C VAL A 25 1.54 3.21 20.09
N GLN A 26 2.63 3.67 20.73
CA GLN A 26 2.81 3.55 22.19
C GLN A 26 1.71 4.31 22.94
N LEU A 27 1.42 5.55 22.54
CA LEU A 27 0.36 6.35 23.14
C LEU A 27 -1.01 5.66 23.04
N ALA A 28 -1.32 5.07 21.87
CA ALA A 28 -2.57 4.33 21.69
C ALA A 28 -2.64 3.07 22.56
N MET A 29 -1.54 2.32 22.69
CA MET A 29 -1.48 1.15 23.57
C MET A 29 -1.65 1.51 25.05
N ASP A 30 -1.06 2.63 25.48
CA ASP A 30 -1.19 3.14 26.84
C ASP A 30 -2.62 3.58 27.14
N GLN A 31 -3.28 4.24 26.19
CA GLN A 31 -4.69 4.61 26.30
C GLN A 31 -5.59 3.38 26.46
N ILE A 32 -5.43 2.35 25.60
CA ILE A 32 -6.21 1.09 25.67
C ILE A 32 -6.02 0.42 27.04
N ARG A 33 -4.79 0.40 27.55
CA ARG A 33 -4.47 -0.18 28.85
C ARG A 33 -5.13 0.60 30.00
N ASN A 34 -5.09 1.92 29.94
CA ASN A 34 -5.68 2.78 30.97
C ASN A 34 -7.21 2.67 31.01
N GLU A 35 -7.86 2.57 29.85
CA GLU A 35 -9.31 2.38 29.74
C GLU A 35 -9.76 0.95 30.09
N SER A 36 -8.83 0.00 30.27
CA SER A 36 -9.11 -1.41 30.60
C SER A 36 -10.07 -2.11 29.62
N LEU A 37 -10.10 -1.67 28.35
CA LEU A 37 -11.06 -2.12 27.33
C LEU A 37 -11.04 -3.62 27.03
N LEU A 38 -9.90 -4.27 27.25
CA LEU A 38 -9.65 -5.66 26.83
C LEU A 38 -9.64 -6.66 27.99
N HIS A 39 -10.07 -6.28 29.20
CA HIS A 39 -10.02 -7.18 30.36
C HIS A 39 -10.72 -8.53 30.09
N PRO A 40 -10.08 -9.69 30.42
CA PRO A 40 -8.84 -9.88 31.19
C PRO A 40 -7.54 -9.88 30.37
N TYR A 41 -7.59 -9.53 29.08
CA TYR A 41 -6.47 -9.52 28.16
C TYR A 41 -5.78 -8.15 28.04
N PHE A 42 -4.58 -8.15 27.46
CA PHE A 42 -3.84 -6.94 27.09
C PHE A 42 -3.20 -7.12 25.72
N LEU A 43 -2.93 -6.00 25.04
CA LEU A 43 -2.27 -6.00 23.74
C LEU A 43 -0.74 -5.94 23.90
N ASP A 44 -0.02 -6.85 23.25
CA ASP A 44 1.45 -6.86 23.18
C ASP A 44 1.90 -6.78 21.71
N LEU A 45 2.69 -5.76 21.37
CA LEU A 45 3.20 -5.54 20.02
C LEU A 45 4.70 -5.83 19.95
N ARG A 46 5.06 -6.95 19.32
CA ARG A 46 6.44 -7.34 19.03
C ARG A 46 6.91 -6.80 17.70
N LEU A 47 7.96 -5.98 17.69
CA LEU A 47 8.52 -5.36 16.49
C LEU A 47 9.65 -6.20 15.89
N TYR A 48 9.66 -6.29 14.56
CA TYR A 48 10.64 -6.99 13.76
C TYR A 48 11.08 -6.10 12.60
N ASP A 49 12.40 -5.95 12.44
CA ASP A 49 12.95 -5.12 11.38
C ASP A 49 12.90 -5.85 10.03
N THR A 50 12.42 -5.14 9.01
CA THR A 50 12.37 -5.64 7.64
C THR A 50 13.51 -5.09 6.79
N GLU A 51 14.12 -3.98 7.21
CA GLU A 51 15.10 -3.19 6.44
C GLU A 51 14.66 -2.90 5.00
N CYS A 52 13.34 -2.96 4.75
CA CYS A 52 12.78 -2.84 3.41
C CYS A 52 13.37 -3.78 2.35
N ASP A 53 13.96 -4.89 2.79
CA ASP A 53 14.59 -5.91 1.96
C ASP A 53 13.77 -7.20 1.98
N ASN A 54 13.65 -7.85 0.82
CA ASN A 54 12.79 -9.02 0.66
C ASN A 54 13.32 -10.22 1.47
N ALA A 55 14.63 -10.46 1.45
CA ALA A 55 15.22 -11.61 2.14
C ALA A 55 15.21 -11.39 3.65
N LYS A 56 15.60 -10.21 4.11
CA LYS A 56 15.60 -9.86 5.54
C LYS A 56 14.19 -9.81 6.11
N GLY A 57 13.24 -9.20 5.41
CA GLY A 57 11.84 -9.14 5.83
C GLY A 57 11.20 -10.52 5.92
N LEU A 58 11.46 -11.40 4.94
CA LEU A 58 10.93 -12.76 4.97
C LEU A 58 11.58 -13.62 6.06
N LYS A 59 12.90 -13.47 6.27
CA LYS A 59 13.60 -14.11 7.40
C LYS A 59 13.01 -13.66 8.73
N ALA A 60 12.84 -12.35 8.93
CA ALA A 60 12.26 -11.80 10.16
C ALA A 60 10.83 -12.32 10.41
N PHE A 61 10.02 -12.43 9.35
CA PHE A 61 8.68 -13.02 9.43
C PHE A 61 8.71 -14.49 9.85
N TYR A 62 9.53 -15.33 9.20
CA TYR A 62 9.62 -16.75 9.57
C TYR A 62 10.23 -16.97 10.94
N ASP A 63 11.24 -16.18 11.33
CA ASP A 63 11.83 -16.24 12.67
C ASP A 63 10.78 -15.87 13.74
N ALA A 64 9.94 -14.86 13.47
CA ALA A 64 8.86 -14.45 14.36
C ALA A 64 7.79 -15.56 14.53
N ILE A 65 7.49 -16.32 13.48
CA ILE A 65 6.58 -17.47 13.55
C ILE A 65 7.23 -18.64 14.27
N LYS A 66 8.51 -18.92 13.99
CA LYS A 66 9.19 -20.12 14.47
C LYS A 66 9.62 -20.03 15.94
N TYR A 67 10.15 -18.87 16.33
CA TYR A 67 10.77 -18.65 17.64
C TYR A 67 9.98 -17.68 18.53
N GLY A 68 9.04 -16.94 17.95
CA GLY A 68 8.18 -16.02 18.70
C GLY A 68 6.96 -16.69 19.33
N PRO A 69 6.16 -15.91 20.09
CA PRO A 69 4.89 -16.40 20.63
C PRO A 69 3.87 -16.67 19.52
N ASN A 70 2.73 -17.28 19.87
CA ASN A 70 1.61 -17.40 18.93
C ASN A 70 1.04 -16.01 18.61
N HIS A 71 1.17 -15.58 17.36
CA HIS A 71 0.73 -14.27 16.92
C HIS A 71 -0.66 -14.35 16.30
N LEU A 72 -1.53 -13.38 16.63
CA LEU A 72 -2.89 -13.31 16.07
C LEU A 72 -2.97 -12.52 14.77
N MET A 73 -2.09 -11.54 14.59
CA MET A 73 -2.09 -10.66 13.42
C MET A 73 -0.70 -10.12 13.09
N VAL A 74 -0.57 -9.70 11.84
CA VAL A 74 0.55 -8.93 11.31
C VAL A 74 0.12 -7.46 11.22
N PHE A 75 0.88 -6.58 11.83
CA PHE A 75 0.69 -5.13 11.75
C PHE A 75 1.87 -4.48 11.05
N GLY A 76 1.62 -3.48 10.22
CA GLY A 76 2.67 -2.81 9.44
C GLY A 76 2.73 -3.28 8.00
N GLY A 77 3.88 -3.06 7.36
CA GLY A 77 3.99 -3.05 5.90
C GLY A 77 4.14 -1.63 5.37
N VAL A 78 5.38 -1.17 5.30
CA VAL A 78 5.77 0.13 4.70
C VAL A 78 6.32 -0.09 3.29
N CYS A 79 7.13 -1.13 3.11
CA CYS A 79 7.72 -1.48 1.83
C CYS A 79 6.82 -2.39 1.01
N ALA A 80 6.37 -1.88 -0.14
CA ALA A 80 5.41 -2.57 -1.01
C ALA A 80 5.87 -3.99 -1.41
N THR A 81 7.14 -4.18 -1.78
CA THR A 81 7.69 -5.47 -2.22
C THR A 81 7.69 -6.51 -1.11
N VAL A 82 8.17 -6.16 0.08
CA VAL A 82 8.16 -7.06 1.25
C VAL A 82 6.71 -7.34 1.68
N THR A 83 5.87 -6.31 1.63
CA THR A 83 4.47 -6.38 2.07
C THR A 83 3.66 -7.31 1.17
N SER A 84 3.83 -7.25 -0.15
CA SER A 84 3.12 -8.13 -1.08
C SER A 84 3.51 -9.60 -0.88
N ILE A 85 4.80 -9.89 -0.73
CA ILE A 85 5.30 -11.25 -0.49
C ILE A 85 4.70 -11.83 0.80
N ILE A 86 4.71 -11.05 1.89
CA ILE A 86 4.14 -11.50 3.16
C ILE A 86 2.63 -11.65 3.05
N ALA A 87 1.93 -10.66 2.46
CA ALA A 87 0.47 -10.67 2.30
C ALA A 87 -0.04 -11.87 1.49
N GLU A 88 0.69 -12.29 0.46
CA GLU A 88 0.36 -13.47 -0.35
C GLU A 88 0.48 -14.77 0.45
N SER A 89 1.47 -14.85 1.35
CA SER A 89 1.72 -16.03 2.18
C SER A 89 0.73 -16.22 3.34
N LEU A 90 -0.02 -15.18 3.72
CA LEU A 90 -0.88 -15.17 4.92
C LEU A 90 -1.94 -16.28 4.95
N LYS A 91 -2.44 -16.68 3.76
CA LYS A 91 -3.42 -17.76 3.64
C LYS A 91 -2.91 -19.08 4.21
N GLY A 92 -1.61 -19.36 4.10
CA GLY A 92 -1.00 -20.57 4.66
C GLY A 92 -0.90 -20.55 6.19
N TRP A 93 -0.92 -19.37 6.81
CA TRP A 93 -0.75 -19.18 8.25
C TRP A 93 -2.02 -18.77 8.98
N ASN A 94 -3.13 -18.55 8.27
CA ASN A 94 -4.39 -18.00 8.80
C ASN A 94 -4.19 -16.68 9.58
N LEU A 95 -3.25 -15.85 9.11
CA LEU A 95 -2.97 -14.55 9.72
C LEU A 95 -3.63 -13.43 8.93
N VAL A 96 -4.10 -12.41 9.63
CA VAL A 96 -4.59 -11.17 9.02
C VAL A 96 -3.49 -10.12 9.07
N GLN A 97 -3.32 -9.36 7.98
CA GLN A 97 -2.39 -8.24 7.95
C GLN A 97 -3.10 -6.91 7.84
N LEU A 98 -2.70 -5.95 8.67
CA LEU A 98 -3.14 -4.56 8.63
C LEU A 98 -1.96 -3.62 8.38
N SER A 99 -1.96 -2.96 7.22
CA SER A 99 -0.95 -1.97 6.85
C SER A 99 -1.46 -0.54 6.99
N PHE A 100 -0.60 0.36 7.47
CA PHE A 100 -0.89 1.80 7.54
C PHE A 100 -0.22 2.63 6.43
N ALA A 101 0.69 2.04 5.64
CA ALA A 101 1.55 2.79 4.71
C ALA A 101 1.61 2.24 3.28
N ALA A 102 1.23 0.98 3.03
CA ALA A 102 1.26 0.43 1.68
C ALA A 102 0.13 0.97 0.78
N THR A 103 0.47 1.87 -0.15
CA THR A 103 -0.49 2.53 -1.07
C THR A 103 -0.58 1.90 -2.46
N THR A 104 0.25 0.89 -2.78
CA THR A 104 0.26 0.28 -4.11
C THR A 104 -1.11 -0.31 -4.50
N PRO A 105 -1.58 -0.13 -5.76
CA PRO A 105 -2.85 -0.67 -6.23
C PRO A 105 -2.94 -2.20 -6.21
N GLU A 106 -1.84 -2.92 -6.48
CA GLU A 106 -1.79 -4.39 -6.59
C GLU A 106 -2.44 -5.10 -5.38
N LEU A 107 -2.22 -4.55 -4.18
CA LEU A 107 -2.73 -5.10 -2.91
C LEU A 107 -4.27 -5.01 -2.78
N ALA A 108 -4.97 -4.43 -3.74
CA ALA A 108 -6.42 -4.45 -3.81
C ALA A 108 -6.99 -5.76 -4.36
N ASP A 109 -6.20 -6.59 -5.05
CA ASP A 109 -6.67 -7.89 -5.55
C ASP A 109 -6.95 -8.86 -4.40
N LYS A 110 -8.22 -9.01 -4.04
CA LYS A 110 -8.67 -9.91 -2.97
C LYS A 110 -8.60 -11.39 -3.32
N LYS A 111 -8.43 -11.75 -4.59
CA LYS A 111 -8.16 -13.15 -4.98
C LYS A 111 -6.74 -13.54 -4.58
N LYS A 112 -5.78 -12.62 -4.76
CA LYS A 112 -4.37 -12.80 -4.39
C LYS A 112 -4.10 -12.50 -2.92
N TYR A 113 -4.71 -11.45 -2.37
CA TYR A 113 -4.47 -10.93 -1.01
C TYR A 113 -5.75 -10.92 -0.15
N PRO A 114 -6.37 -12.09 0.13
CA PRO A 114 -7.65 -12.15 0.85
C PRO A 114 -7.59 -11.64 2.30
N TYR A 115 -6.46 -11.80 2.98
CA TYR A 115 -6.27 -11.42 4.39
C TYR A 115 -5.54 -10.09 4.59
N PHE A 116 -5.37 -9.30 3.53
CA PHE A 116 -4.70 -8.01 3.60
C PHE A 116 -5.70 -6.86 3.75
N PHE A 117 -5.48 -6.00 4.73
CA PHE A 117 -6.25 -4.78 4.97
C PHE A 117 -5.30 -3.59 5.11
N ARG A 118 -5.81 -2.39 4.81
CA ARG A 118 -5.08 -1.15 5.02
C ARG A 118 -5.98 0.00 5.43
N THR A 119 -5.45 0.93 6.21
CA THR A 119 -6.14 2.16 6.62
C THR A 119 -5.86 3.35 5.69
N VAL A 120 -4.73 3.32 4.97
CA VAL A 120 -4.35 4.36 4.02
C VAL A 120 -5.02 4.14 2.65
N PRO A 121 -5.48 5.21 1.96
CA PRO A 121 -5.98 5.10 0.60
C PRO A 121 -4.94 4.51 -0.37
N SER A 122 -5.45 3.83 -1.40
CA SER A 122 -4.65 3.41 -2.57
C SER A 122 -4.23 4.61 -3.40
N ASP A 123 -3.15 4.49 -4.18
CA ASP A 123 -2.80 5.46 -5.22
C ASP A 123 -3.97 5.65 -6.22
N ASN A 124 -4.82 4.62 -6.42
CA ASN A 124 -6.04 4.71 -7.24
C ASN A 124 -7.11 5.66 -6.69
N ALA A 125 -7.03 6.06 -5.41
CA ALA A 125 -8.01 6.96 -4.81
C ALA A 125 -7.96 8.39 -5.39
N VAL A 126 -6.88 8.73 -6.10
CA VAL A 126 -6.74 10.00 -6.82
C VAL A 126 -7.69 10.06 -8.02
N ASN A 127 -7.99 8.91 -8.65
CA ASN A 127 -8.69 8.87 -9.92
C ASN A 127 -10.09 9.51 -9.89
N PRO A 128 -10.95 9.20 -8.90
CA PRO A 128 -12.26 9.84 -8.78
C PRO A 128 -12.19 11.36 -8.57
N ALA A 129 -11.16 11.86 -7.90
CA ALA A 129 -11.02 13.29 -7.63
C ALA A 129 -10.72 14.07 -8.91
N ILE A 130 -9.77 13.59 -9.72
CA ILE A 130 -9.47 14.23 -10.99
C ILE A 130 -10.67 14.10 -11.96
N LEU A 131 -11.43 13.00 -11.94
CA LEU A 131 -12.62 12.85 -12.79
C LEU A 131 -13.64 13.96 -12.48
N LYS A 132 -13.87 14.23 -11.19
CA LYS A 132 -14.73 15.33 -10.75
C LYS A 132 -14.18 16.68 -11.19
N PHE A 133 -12.87 16.88 -11.12
CA PHE A 133 -12.19 18.10 -11.56
C PHE A 133 -12.35 18.35 -13.07
N LEU A 134 -12.11 17.35 -13.92
CA LEU A 134 -12.29 17.45 -15.37
C LEU A 134 -13.74 17.76 -15.74
N LYS A 135 -14.69 17.09 -15.07
CA LYS A 135 -16.14 17.32 -15.27
C LYS A 135 -16.55 18.73 -14.89
N TYR A 136 -16.00 19.29 -13.80
CA TYR A 136 -16.27 20.65 -13.37
C TYR A 136 -15.89 21.69 -14.43
N TYR A 137 -14.71 21.54 -15.05
CA TYR A 137 -14.22 22.43 -16.11
C TYR A 137 -14.68 22.04 -17.52
N ARG A 138 -15.48 20.97 -17.66
CA ARG A 138 -15.97 20.43 -18.94
C ARG A 138 -14.84 20.08 -19.92
N TRP A 139 -13.67 19.69 -19.41
CA TRP A 139 -12.57 19.22 -20.26
C TRP A 139 -12.87 17.84 -20.81
N LYS A 140 -12.89 17.73 -22.14
CA LYS A 140 -13.22 16.48 -22.87
C LYS A 140 -12.00 15.81 -23.51
N ARG A 141 -10.85 16.48 -23.52
CA ARG A 141 -9.61 15.97 -24.14
C ARG A 141 -8.47 16.08 -23.15
N VAL A 142 -7.79 14.97 -22.93
CA VAL A 142 -6.65 14.85 -22.02
C VAL A 142 -5.64 13.88 -22.62
N GLY A 143 -4.36 14.16 -22.42
CA GLY A 143 -3.27 13.21 -22.69
C GLY A 143 -2.75 12.64 -21.37
N THR A 144 -2.35 11.37 -21.36
CA THR A 144 -1.71 10.74 -20.21
C THR A 144 -0.24 10.46 -20.49
N LEU A 145 0.62 10.76 -19.51
CA LEU A 145 2.03 10.36 -19.52
C LEU A 145 2.31 9.47 -18.31
N THR A 146 2.87 8.29 -18.57
CA THR A 146 3.18 7.29 -17.55
C THR A 146 4.60 6.77 -17.69
N GLN A 147 5.18 6.39 -16.55
CA GLN A 147 6.40 5.58 -16.55
C GLN A 147 6.01 4.10 -16.68
N ASP A 148 6.76 3.34 -17.47
CA ASP A 148 6.53 1.91 -17.67
C ASP A 148 7.01 1.08 -16.47
N VAL A 149 6.27 1.17 -15.37
CA VAL A 149 6.47 0.39 -14.14
C VAL A 149 5.12 -0.12 -13.66
N GLN A 150 5.07 -1.36 -13.16
CA GLN A 150 3.84 -2.05 -12.77
C GLN A 150 2.91 -1.18 -11.91
N ARG A 151 3.44 -0.55 -10.85
CA ARG A 151 2.69 0.35 -9.95
C ARG A 151 1.93 1.44 -10.72
N PHE A 152 2.59 2.10 -11.65
CA PHE A 152 1.98 3.16 -12.46
C PHE A 152 1.06 2.59 -13.52
N SER A 153 1.37 1.42 -14.10
CA SER A 153 0.49 0.76 -15.07
C SER A 153 -0.87 0.36 -14.47
N GLU A 154 -0.90 -0.01 -13.18
CA GLU A 154 -2.14 -0.37 -12.47
C GLU A 154 -2.98 0.87 -12.14
N THR A 155 -2.33 1.97 -11.74
CA THR A 155 -2.99 3.27 -11.60
C THR A 155 -3.48 3.79 -12.95
N CYS A 156 -2.70 3.54 -14.02
CA CYS A 156 -3.00 3.94 -15.38
C CYS A 156 -4.01 3.07 -16.12
N GLY A 157 -4.32 1.87 -15.62
CA GLY A 157 -5.14 0.92 -16.34
C GLY A 157 -4.47 0.45 -17.62
N LYS A 158 -4.16 -0.83 -17.71
CA LYS A 158 -3.92 -1.44 -19.01
C LYS A 158 -5.27 -1.47 -19.76
N PRO A 159 -5.43 -0.81 -20.93
CA PRO A 159 -6.51 -1.21 -21.82
C PRO A 159 -6.30 -2.67 -22.17
N HIS A 160 -7.36 -3.47 -22.12
CA HIS A 160 -7.32 -4.84 -22.60
C HIS A 160 -6.89 -4.84 -24.07
N GLY A 161 -5.65 -5.26 -24.37
CA GLY A 161 -5.25 -5.61 -25.74
C GLY A 161 -4.03 -4.91 -26.37
N LEU A 162 -3.23 -4.08 -25.69
CA LEU A 162 -1.99 -3.55 -26.29
C LEU A 162 -0.73 -3.86 -25.48
N HIS A 163 0.18 -4.60 -26.10
CA HIS A 163 1.61 -4.62 -25.79
C HIS A 163 2.19 -3.21 -25.96
N SER A 164 3.20 -2.89 -25.14
CA SER A 164 3.93 -1.62 -25.01
C SER A 164 3.84 -0.65 -26.21
N MET A 165 3.49 0.62 -25.98
CA MET A 165 4.37 1.78 -26.22
C MET A 165 3.68 3.11 -25.84
N ALA A 166 4.55 4.10 -25.61
CA ALA A 166 4.35 5.52 -25.39
C ALA A 166 3.27 6.25 -26.21
N LEU A 167 2.86 7.41 -25.68
CA LEU A 167 2.17 8.52 -26.35
C LEU A 167 1.02 8.10 -27.28
N HIS A 168 -0.19 7.95 -26.73
CA HIS A 168 -1.40 7.95 -27.54
C HIS A 168 -2.11 9.31 -27.42
N ALA A 169 -1.90 10.16 -28.42
CA ALA A 169 -2.79 11.27 -28.73
C ALA A 169 -3.78 10.80 -29.80
N SER A 170 -4.87 10.15 -29.39
CA SER A 170 -5.95 9.82 -30.33
C SER A 170 -7.00 10.95 -30.36
N SER A 171 -7.50 11.21 -31.58
CA SER A 171 -8.32 12.35 -31.99
C SER A 171 -9.83 12.17 -31.85
N ASP A 172 -10.30 11.03 -31.35
CA ASP A 172 -11.72 10.69 -31.44
C ASP A 172 -12.50 11.08 -30.19
N VAL A 173 -13.79 11.37 -30.33
CA VAL A 173 -14.65 11.89 -29.25
C VAL A 173 -14.74 10.87 -28.09
N TRP A 174 -14.31 11.27 -26.89
CA TRP A 174 -14.04 10.37 -25.75
C TRP A 174 -15.13 10.32 -24.67
N ASP A 175 -15.30 9.15 -24.04
CA ASP A 175 -16.11 8.94 -22.83
C ASP A 175 -15.36 9.44 -21.57
N PRO A 176 -15.92 10.41 -20.81
CA PRO A 176 -15.34 10.92 -19.57
C PRO A 176 -15.17 9.88 -18.46
N ALA A 177 -15.76 8.68 -18.55
CA ALA A 177 -15.64 7.63 -17.53
C ALA A 177 -14.30 6.86 -17.60
N GLU A 178 -13.60 6.87 -18.74
CA GLU A 178 -12.42 6.03 -18.95
C GLU A 178 -11.09 6.70 -18.56
N VAL A 179 -11.06 8.03 -18.40
CA VAL A 179 -9.81 8.78 -18.33
C VAL A 179 -9.63 9.55 -17.03
N VAL A 180 -9.13 8.86 -16.00
CA VAL A 180 -8.13 9.44 -15.10
C VAL A 180 -7.23 8.34 -14.65
N ARG A 181 -6.02 8.33 -15.18
CA ARG A 181 -5.16 7.18 -14.95
C ARG A 181 -3.66 7.49 -14.92
N CYS A 182 -3.17 8.59 -15.51
CA CYS A 182 -1.81 9.11 -15.21
C CYS A 182 -1.76 10.65 -15.34
N LEU A 183 -0.57 11.25 -15.20
CA LEU A 183 -0.32 12.69 -15.30
C LEU A 183 -1.11 13.28 -16.49
N ILE A 184 -2.05 14.17 -16.18
CA ILE A 184 -2.98 14.70 -17.17
C ILE A 184 -2.38 15.93 -17.82
N LEU A 185 -2.03 15.81 -19.10
CA LEU A 185 -1.80 16.95 -19.96
C LEU A 185 -3.15 17.43 -20.49
N VAL A 186 -3.59 18.58 -20.01
CA VAL A 186 -4.80 19.24 -20.48
C VAL A 186 -4.41 20.10 -21.66
N TYR A 187 -4.85 19.72 -22.86
CA TYR A 187 -4.70 20.57 -24.03
C TYR A 187 -5.95 21.44 -24.17
N GLY A 188 -5.73 22.76 -24.23
CA GLY A 188 -6.79 23.75 -24.35
C GLY A 188 -7.60 23.59 -25.63
N ALA A 189 -8.87 24.03 -25.54
CA ALA A 189 -9.76 24.26 -26.67
C ALA A 189 -9.33 25.52 -27.44
#